data_AF-A0AAD5R2S8-F1
#
_entry.id   AF-A0AAD5R2S8-F1
#
_cell.length_a   1.000
_cell.length_b   1.000
_cell.length_c   1.000
_cell.angle_alpha   90.00
_cell.angle_beta   90.00
_cell.angle_gamma   90.00
#
_symmetry.space_group_name_H-M   'P 1'
#
loop_
_entity.id
_entity.type
_entity.pdbx_description
1 polymer ?
#
loop_
_entity_poly.entity_id
_entity_poly.type
_entity_poly.pdbx_seq_one_letter_code
_entity_poly.pdbx_strand_id
1 'polypeptide(L)' 'MISGTLMTTNIIMANWSRTMWQNVVSRAVRALATGPFRLHFFSALATVGGS' A
#
# COMPACT_ATOMS: atom_id res chain seq x y z
N MET A 1 6.53 12.97 8.43
CA MET A 1 5.49 12.14 7.81
C MET A 1 5.99 11.72 6.44
N ILE A 2 6.21 10.42 6.22
CA ILE A 2 6.57 9.90 4.88
C ILE A 2 5.26 9.54 4.19
N SER A 3 5.04 10.10 3.00
CA SER A 3 3.87 9.84 2.16
C SER A 3 4.34 9.65 0.73
N GLY A 4 3.64 8.83 -0.03
CA GLY A 4 3.97 8.51 -1.41
C GLY A 4 2.75 7.99 -2.16
N THR A 5 2.73 8.22 -3.47
CA THR A 5 1.68 7.73 -4.35
C THR A 5 2.27 6.68 -5.27
N LEU A 6 1.68 5.48 -5.26
CA LEU A 6 2.03 4.44 -6.21
C LEU A 6 1.17 4.60 -7.45
N MET A 7 1.78 5.03 -8.55
CA MET A 7 1.12 5.09 -9.86
C MET A 7 1.34 3.76 -10.59
N THR A 8 0.27 3.20 -11.15
CA THR A 8 0.32 1.91 -11.83
C THR A 8 0.71 2.14 -13.29
N THR A 9 1.96 1.81 -13.63
CA THR A 9 2.44 1.93 -15.02
C THR A 9 2.23 0.65 -15.84
N ASN A 10 1.99 -0.49 -15.18
CA ASN A 10 1.75 -1.77 -15.86
C ASN A 10 0.25 -2.04 -16.01
N ILE A 11 -0.15 -2.47 -17.22
CA ILE A 11 -1.56 -2.73 -17.60
C ILE A 11 -2.22 -3.83 -16.77
N ILE A 12 -1.45 -4.79 -16.25
CA ILE A 12 -1.95 -5.87 -15.38
C ILE A 12 -2.43 -5.26 -14.07
N MET A 13 -1.59 -4.42 -13.44
CA MET A 13 -1.92 -3.74 -12.19
C MET A 13 -3.04 -2.71 -12.38
N ALA A 14 -3.11 -2.06 -13.54
CA ALA A 14 -4.21 -1.16 -13.87
C ALA A 14 -5.59 -1.87 -13.90
N ASN A 15 -5.62 -3.15 -14.30
CA ASN A 15 -6.85 -3.94 -14.37
C ASN A 15 -7.19 -4.70 -13.08
N TRP A 16 -6.40 -4.55 -12.02
CA TRP A 16 -6.71 -5.18 -10.74
C TRP A 16 -7.97 -4.60 -10.13
N SER A 17 -8.83 -5.48 -9.60
CA SER A 17 -9.98 -5.04 -8.83
C SER A 17 -9.54 -4.30 -7.57
N ARG A 18 -10.42 -3.45 -7.02
CA ARG A 18 -10.16 -2.76 -5.76
C ARG A 18 -9.77 -3.74 -4.63
N THR A 19 -10.37 -4.93 -4.59
CA THR A 19 -10.06 -5.97 -3.59
C THR A 19 -8.64 -6.52 -3.76
N MET A 20 -8.17 -6.72 -5.00
CA MET A 20 -6.79 -7.13 -5.26
C MET A 20 -5.80 -6.06 -4.76
N TRP A 21 -6.09 -4.79 -5.07
CA TRP A 21 -5.31 -3.66 -4.54
C TRP A 21 -5.27 -3.64 -3.02
N GLN A 22 -6.44 -3.77 -2.38
CA GLN A 22 -6.54 -3.79 -0.91
C GLN A 22 -5.70 -4.92 -0.31
N ASN A 23 -5.69 -6.11 -0.91
CA ASN A 23 -4.89 -7.23 -0.42
C ASN A 23 -3.39 -6.95 -0.43
N VAL A 24 -2.86 -6.40 -1.53
CA VAL A 24 -1.43 -6.06 -1.65
C VAL A 24 -1.06 -4.94 -0.68
N VAL A 25 -1.85 -3.88 -0.68
CA VAL A 25 -1.62 -2.71 0.17
C VAL A 25 -1.69 -3.07 1.67
N SER A 26 -2.64 -3.93 2.07
CA SER A 26 -2.74 -4.41 3.46
C SER A 26 -1.51 -5.20 3.90
N ARG A 27 -0.93 -6.01 3.00
CA ARG A 27 0.32 -6.73 3.28
C ARG A 27 1.49 -5.76 3.46
N ALA A 28 1.57 -4.72 2.64
CA ALA A 28 2.60 -3.69 2.77
C ALA A 28 2.49 -2.92 4.10
N VAL A 29 1.28 -2.48 4.46
CA VAL A 29 1.02 -1.81 5.75
C VAL A 29 1.39 -2.72 6.92
N ARG A 30 1.00 -4.01 6.86
CA ARG A 30 1.37 -4.98 7.90
C ARG A 30 2.88 -5.16 7.99
N ALA A 31 3.58 -5.32 6.86
CA ALA A 31 5.02 -5.45 6.84
C ALA A 31 5.74 -4.22 7.42
N LEU A 32 5.24 -3.02 7.16
CA LEU A 32 5.75 -1.79 7.77
C LEU A 32 5.47 -1.73 9.28
N ALA A 33 4.29 -2.17 9.70
CA ALA A 33 3.86 -2.15 11.09
C ALA A 33 4.46 -3.26 11.96
N THR A 34 4.85 -4.40 11.40
CA THR A 34 5.38 -5.54 12.17
C THR A 34 6.83 -5.89 11.84
N GLY A 35 7.37 -5.36 10.75
CA GLY A 35 8.71 -5.67 10.27
C GLY A 35 9.81 -4.81 10.88
N PRO A 36 11.04 -4.90 10.34
CA PRO A 36 12.22 -4.16 10.83
C PRO A 36 12.01 -2.65 10.88
N PHE A 37 11.10 -2.16 10.03
CA PHE A 37 10.77 -0.75 9.90
C PHE A 37 9.82 -0.22 10.98
N ARG A 38 9.20 -1.06 11.82
CA ARG A 38 8.20 -0.64 12.81
C ARG A 38 8.69 0.49 13.73
N LEU A 39 9.96 0.47 14.12
CA LEU A 39 10.52 1.48 15.01
C LEU A 39 10.70 2.86 14.35
N HIS A 40 10.62 2.94 13.02
CA HIS A 40 10.77 4.17 12.25
C HIS A 40 9.44 4.86 11.94
N PHE A 41 8.29 4.24 12.27
CA PHE A 41 6.97 4.74 11.95
C PHE A 41 6.01 4.54 13.12
N PHE A 42 5.37 5.62 13.58
CA PHE A 42 4.34 5.54 14.62
C PHE A 42 3.06 4.83 14.12
N SER A 43 2.73 5.02 12.84
CA SER A 43 1.57 4.41 12.19
C SER A 43 1.81 4.27 10.68
N ALA A 44 1.25 3.23 10.07
CA ALA A 44 1.22 3.05 8.62
C ALA A 44 -0.24 2.96 8.16
N LEU A 45 -0.59 3.70 7.12
CA LEU A 45 -1.90 3.71 6.49
C LEU A 45 -1.71 3.70 4.98
N ALA A 46 -2.63 3.05 4.27
CA ALA A 46 -2.67 3.13 2.84
C ALA A 46 -4.12 3.06 2.33
N THR A 47 -4.37 3.78 1.24
CA THR A 47 -5.70 4.02 0.71
C THR A 47 -5.72 3.62 -0.75
N VAL A 48 -6.72 2.84 -1.17
CA VAL A 48 -6.95 2.51 -2.57
C VAL A 48 -7.89 3.56 -3.17
N GLY A 49 -7.32 4.53 -3.87
CA GLY A 49 -8.07 5.51 -4.64
C GLY A 49 -8.69 4.87 -5.89
N GLY A 50 -9.92 5.25 -6.22
CA GLY A 50 -10.50 5.02 -7.54
C GLY A 50 -10.97 6.37 -8.08
N SER A 51 -10.69 6.64 -9.35
CA SER A 51 -11.32 7.71 -10.12
C SER A 51 -12.80 7.42 -10.31
#